data_AF-A0A183E5X9-F1
#
_entry.id   AF-A0A183E5X9-F1
#
_cell.length_a   1.000
_cell.length_b   1.000
_cell.length_c   1.000
_cell.angle_alpha   90.00
_cell.angle_beta   90.00
_cell.angle_gamma   90.00
#
_symmetry.space_group_name_H-M   'P 1'
#
loop_
_entity.id
_entity.type
_entity.pdbx_description
1 polymer ?
#
loop_
_entity_poly.entity_id
_entity_poly.type
_entity_poly.pdbx_seq_one_letter_code
_entity_poly.pdbx_strand_id
1 'polypeptide(L)' 'MGITAGAHRLWSHRSYKARWPARVFLMLCNSMAFQNDVIEWSRDHRCHHKWTDTDADPHNTTR' A
#
# COMPACT_ATOMS: atom_id res chain seq x y z
N MET A 1 4.58 7.99 7.41
CA MET A 1 4.31 6.84 8.34
C MET A 1 3.17 5.95 7.84
N GLY A 2 1.97 6.48 7.56
CA GLY A 2 0.83 5.68 7.08
C GLY A 2 1.08 4.91 5.79
N ILE A 3 1.67 5.56 4.78
CA ILE A 3 2.04 4.90 3.51
C ILE A 3 3.15 3.87 3.72
N THR A 4 4.34 4.30 4.14
CA THR A 4 5.53 3.43 4.16
C THR A 4 5.45 2.30 5.18
N ALA A 5 5.07 2.59 6.43
CA ALA A 5 4.97 1.55 7.46
C ALA A 5 3.64 0.79 7.34
N GLY A 6 2.54 1.51 7.08
CA GLY A 6 1.23 0.92 6.87
C GLY A 6 1.06 0.31 5.48
N ALA A 7 0.54 1.10 4.53
CA ALA A 7 0.05 0.61 3.23
C ALA A 7 1.07 -0.29 2.53
N HIS A 8 2.33 0.13 2.50
CA HIS A 8 3.43 -0.57 1.86
C HIS A 8 3.87 -1.82 2.65
N ARG A 9 4.50 -1.67 3.82
CA ARG A 9 5.15 -2.79 4.52
C ARG A 9 4.18 -3.71 5.26
N LEU A 10 3.19 -3.14 5.96
CA LEU A 10 2.24 -3.92 6.76
C LEU A 10 1.15 -4.57 5.91
N TRP A 11 0.48 -3.81 5.04
CA TRP A 11 -0.70 -4.32 4.32
C TRP A 11 -0.37 -4.91 2.95
N SER A 12 0.50 -4.29 2.16
CA SER A 12 0.86 -4.80 0.83
C SER A 12 1.82 -5.99 0.90
N HIS A 13 2.96 -5.84 1.58
CA HIS A 13 4.00 -6.87 1.65
C HIS A 13 3.91 -7.82 2.85
N ARG A 14 3.08 -7.52 3.85
CA ARG A 14 2.93 -8.35 5.06
C ARG A 14 4.28 -8.61 5.77
N SER A 15 5.22 -7.66 5.70
CA SER A 15 6.60 -7.85 6.20
C SER A 15 6.69 -8.00 7.72
N TYR A 16 5.65 -7.59 8.46
CA TYR A 16 5.55 -7.77 9.91
C TYR A 16 4.08 -7.83 10.35
N LYS A 17 3.85 -8.23 11.61
CA LYS A 17 2.53 -8.22 12.26
C LYS A 17 2.46 -7.08 13.27
N ALA A 18 1.42 -6.25 13.16
CA ALA A 18 1.16 -5.16 14.11
C ALA A 18 -0.03 -5.50 15.01
N ARG A 19 0.06 -5.14 16.30
CA ARG A 19 -1.07 -5.22 17.23
C ARG A 19 -2.14 -4.19 16.87
N TRP A 20 -3.37 -4.42 17.32
CA TRP A 20 -4.54 -3.61 16.94
C TRP A 20 -4.35 -2.08 17.11
N PRO A 21 -3.81 -1.56 18.23
CA PRO A 21 -3.61 -0.11 18.39
C PRO A 21 -2.69 0.50 17.32
N ALA A 22 -1.61 -0.20 17.00
CA ALA A 22 -0.68 0.24 15.96
C ALA A 22 -1.32 0.20 14.56
N ARG A 23 -2.20 -0.78 14.29
CA ARG A 23 -2.94 -0.85 13.02
C ARG A 23 -3.90 0.33 12.87
N VAL A 24 -4.60 0.72 13.93
CA VAL A 24 -5.49 1.89 13.92
C VAL A 24 -4.69 3.17 13.70
N PHE A 25 -3.61 3.37 14.45
CA PHE A 25 -2.74 4.54 14.29
C PHE A 25 -2.23 4.68 12.84
N LEU A 26 -1.70 3.59 12.26
CA LEU A 26 -1.20 3.61 10.89
C LEU A 26 -2.32 3.86 9.86
N MET A 27 -3.55 3.41 10.13
CA MET A 27 -4.70 3.63 9.26
C MET A 27 -5.12 5.11 9.27
N LEU A 28 -5.14 5.75 10.45
CA LEU A 28 -5.37 7.20 10.55
C LEU A 28 -4.28 7.99 9.82
N CYS A 29 -3.01 7.62 10.00
CA CYS A 29 -1.91 8.22 9.26
C CYS A 29 -2.00 7.98 7.74
N ASN A 30 -2.59 6.86 7.29
CA ASN A 30 -2.83 6.60 5.88
C ASN A 30 -3.91 7.53 5.33
N SER A 31 -5.03 7.68 6.04
CA SER A 31 -6.11 8.58 5.64
C SER A 31 -5.65 10.04 5.52
N MET A 32 -4.76 10.49 6.41
CA MET A 32 -4.16 11.83 6.32
C MET A 32 -3.18 12.00 5.14
N ALA A 33 -2.69 10.92 4.54
CA ALA A 33 -1.76 10.97 3.41
C ALA A 33 -2.46 11.15 2.05
N PHE A 34 -3.79 10.93 1.99
CA PHE A 34 -4.61 11.18 0.81
C PHE A 34 -4.13 10.47 -0.48
N GLN A 35 -3.70 9.21 -0.35
CA GLN A 35 -3.28 8.35 -1.48
C GLN A 35 -4.23 7.16 -1.64
N ASN A 36 -5.54 7.41 -1.69
CA ASN A 36 -6.59 6.39 -1.66
C ASN A 36 -6.61 5.55 -0.37
N ASP A 37 -7.62 4.69 -0.25
CA ASP A 37 -7.76 3.82 0.91
C ASP A 37 -6.73 2.68 0.88
N VAL A 38 -6.57 2.03 2.04
CA VAL A 38 -5.53 1.01 2.24
C VAL A 38 -5.73 -0.23 1.37
N ILE A 39 -6.96 -0.54 0.96
CA ILE A 39 -7.28 -1.72 0.14
C ILE A 39 -6.90 -1.42 -1.31
N GLU A 40 -7.36 -0.29 -1.84
CA GLU A 40 -7.00 0.16 -3.19
C GLU A 40 -5.48 0.30 -3.36
N TRP A 41 -4.83 1.05 -2.46
CA TRP A 41 -3.38 1.23 -2.50
C TRP A 41 -2.64 -0.13 -2.47
N SER A 42 -3.09 -1.05 -1.60
CA SER A 42 -2.44 -2.37 -1.50
C SER A 42 -2.70 -3.26 -2.70
N ARG A 43 -3.87 -3.15 -3.35
CA ARG A 43 -4.18 -3.85 -4.60
C ARG A 43 -3.20 -3.36 -5.67
N ASP A 44 -3.18 -2.05 -5.91
CA ASP A 44 -2.41 -1.45 -7.00
C ASP A 44 -0.91 -1.66 -6.81
N HIS A 45 -0.41 -1.54 -5.58
CA HIS A 45 0.99 -1.83 -5.26
C HIS A 45 1.38 -3.28 -5.54
N ARG A 46 0.50 -4.24 -5.24
CA ARG A 46 0.74 -5.65 -5.59
C ARG A 46 0.66 -5.89 -7.09
N CYS A 47 -0.26 -5.22 -7.79
CA CYS A 47 -0.34 -5.26 -9.24
C CYS A 47 0.97 -4.76 -9.87
N HIS A 48 1.44 -3.59 -9.42
CA HIS A 48 2.68 -2.97 -9.86
C HIS A 48 3.89 -3.88 -9.69
N HIS A 49 4.02 -4.56 -8.55
CA HIS A 49 5.11 -5.52 -8.33
C HIS A 49 4.99 -6.81 -9.14
N LYS A 50 3.77 -7.29 -9.41
CA LYS A 50 3.56 -8.57 -10.10
C LYS A 50 3.68 -8.44 -11.60
N TRP A 51 3.26 -7.31 -12.16
CA TRP A 51 3.10 -7.10 -13.58
C TRP A 51 3.89 -5.89 -14.08
N THR A 52 5.01 -5.58 -13.42
CA THR A 52 5.87 -4.42 -13.68
C THR A 52 6.10 -4.21 -15.17
N ASP A 53 5.90 -2.97 -15.63
CA ASP A 53 6.09 -2.52 -17.01
C ASP A 53 5.24 -3.25 -18.06
N THR A 54 4.12 -3.86 -17.64
CA THR A 54 3.09 -4.38 -18.55
C THR A 54 1.82 -3.53 -18.47
N ASP A 55 0.84 -3.79 -19.35
CA ASP A 55 -0.43 -3.09 -19.31
C ASP A 55 -1.27 -3.29 -18.05
N ALA A 56 -0.97 -4.34 -17.27
CA ALA A 56 -1.63 -4.59 -16.00
C ALA A 56 -0.99 -3.82 -14.82
N ASP A 57 0.14 -3.14 -15.04
CA ASP A 57 0.75 -2.26 -14.05
C ASP A 57 0.06 -0.89 -14.04
N PRO A 58 -0.59 -0.48 -12.93
CA PRO A 58 -1.19 0.85 -12.82
C PRO A 58 -0.16 2.00 -12.93
N HIS A 59 1.13 1.70 -12.78
CA HIS A 59 2.25 2.63 -12.88
C HIS A 59 3.25 2.23 -13.97
N ASN A 60 2.80 1.55 -15.02
CA ASN A 60 3.65 1.15 -16.14
C ASN A 60 4.48 2.34 -16.66
N THR A 61 5.80 2.23 -16.58
CA THR A 61 6.72 3.32 -16.94
C THR A 61 6.96 3.45 -18.45
N THR A 62 6.48 2.47 -19.22
CA THR A 62 6.61 2.40 -20.68
C THR A 62 5.38 2.96 -21.42
N ARG A 63 4.41 3.52 -20.69
CA ARG A 63 3.21 4.18 -21.23
C ARG A 63 3.42 5.66 -21.54
#